data_AF-L0IX13-F1
#
_entry.id   AF-L0IX13-F1
#
_cell.length_a   1.000
_cell.length_b   1.000
_cell.length_c   1.000
_cell.angle_alpha   90.00
_cell.angle_beta   90.00
_cell.angle_gamma   90.00
#
_symmetry.space_group_name_H-M   'P 1'
#
loop_
_entity.id
_entity.type
_entity.pdbx_description
1 polymer ?
#
loop_
_entity_poly.entity_id
_entity_poly.type
_entity_poly.pdbx_seq_one_letter_code
_entity_poly.pdbx_strand_id
1 'polypeptide(L)'
;MQTRLLAIFAALFATIALIAGCSSKSQDSSKPLPDAATLLKESSETTKAQSSMHLKLSVQGQIKELPIETLEGDVTNKPAVAAQGTANIIFLGQRLQGVDFVVADGNLFGALTKGSFQDFGPAADIYDVSVLLNPDTGLGNVLANFSDAKTDGRETLNGVETIRVTGNVTADAVNKIAPQIGATAPVPGTAWIREDGNHELVQAKLDPSPGNSITMTCTDWGKSVTVTKPTV
;
A
#
# COMPACT_ATOMS: atom_id res chain seq x y z
N MET A 1 -50.53 -28.42 66.85
CA MET A 1 -50.99 -29.34 65.78
C MET A 1 -49.94 -29.31 64.68
N GLN A 2 -49.04 -30.29 64.69
CA GLN A 2 -49.04 -31.44 63.77
C GLN A 2 -48.57 -31.05 62.34
N THR A 3 -47.27 -31.18 62.04
CA THR A 3 -46.60 -32.34 61.37
C THR A 3 -46.90 -32.36 59.86
N ARG A 4 -45.98 -32.39 58.88
CA ARG A 4 -44.92 -33.38 58.55
C ARG A 4 -44.13 -32.86 57.32
N LEU A 5 -42.79 -32.84 57.36
CA LEU A 5 -41.84 -33.75 56.67
C LEU A 5 -41.70 -33.64 55.13
N LEU A 6 -40.44 -33.43 54.73
CA LEU A 6 -39.67 -34.03 53.61
C LEU A 6 -39.84 -33.54 52.17
N ALA A 7 -38.78 -32.89 51.65
CA ALA A 7 -37.94 -33.31 50.51
C ALA A 7 -37.05 -32.11 50.07
N ILE A 8 -35.79 -31.99 50.49
CA ILE A 8 -34.54 -32.46 49.81
C ILE A 8 -34.51 -32.21 48.30
N PHE A 9 -33.66 -31.27 47.85
CA PHE A 9 -32.66 -31.34 46.74
C PHE A 9 -32.11 -29.91 46.50
N ALA A 10 -30.94 -29.55 47.01
CA ALA A 10 -29.60 -29.71 46.41
C ALA A 10 -29.25 -28.72 45.27
N ALA A 11 -28.38 -27.77 45.63
CA ALA A 11 -27.24 -27.18 44.88
C ALA A 11 -27.43 -26.57 43.48
N LEU A 12 -27.03 -25.30 43.32
CA LEU A 12 -26.31 -24.80 42.13
C LEU A 12 -25.58 -23.48 42.46
N PHE A 13 -24.30 -23.57 42.86
CA PHE A 13 -23.10 -23.24 42.06
C PHE A 13 -22.98 -21.79 41.61
N ALA A 14 -22.14 -21.04 42.34
CA ALA A 14 -21.48 -19.84 41.83
C ALA A 14 -20.33 -20.27 40.91
N THR A 15 -20.44 -19.97 39.62
CA THR A 15 -19.31 -20.07 38.67
C THR A 15 -18.90 -18.66 38.26
N ILE A 16 -17.81 -18.18 38.84
CA ILE A 16 -17.02 -17.08 38.28
C ILE A 16 -16.44 -17.62 36.97
N ALA A 17 -16.99 -17.17 35.84
CA ALA A 17 -16.38 -17.42 34.55
C ALA A 17 -15.08 -16.62 34.48
N LEU A 18 -13.96 -17.31 34.70
CA LEU A 18 -12.66 -16.86 34.23
C LEU A 18 -12.78 -16.70 32.72
N ILE A 19 -12.82 -15.46 32.25
CA ILE A 19 -12.59 -15.15 30.84
C ILE A 19 -11.12 -15.47 30.62
N ALA A 20 -10.84 -16.73 30.28
CA ALA A 20 -9.61 -17.08 29.61
C ALA A 20 -9.63 -16.29 28.30
N GLY A 21 -8.88 -15.19 28.26
CA GLY A 21 -8.57 -14.51 27.03
C GLY A 21 -7.91 -15.53 26.13
N CYS A 22 -8.68 -16.07 25.19
CA CYS A 22 -8.16 -16.76 24.02
C CYS A 22 -7.36 -15.73 23.24
N SER A 23 -6.09 -15.60 23.62
CA SER A 23 -5.06 -15.16 22.71
C SER A 23 -5.14 -16.14 21.55
N SER A 24 -5.69 -15.69 20.43
CA SER A 24 -5.55 -16.30 19.14
C SER A 24 -4.07 -16.33 18.82
N LYS A 25 -3.39 -17.35 19.35
CA LYS A 25 -2.08 -17.81 18.93
C LYS A 25 -2.19 -18.06 17.45
N SER A 26 -1.71 -17.11 16.66
CA SER A 26 -1.45 -17.24 15.23
C SER A 26 -0.61 -18.49 15.02
N GLN A 27 -1.27 -19.56 14.60
CA GLN A 27 -0.73 -20.91 14.54
C GLN A 27 -0.05 -21.22 13.19
N ASP A 28 0.11 -20.22 12.32
CA ASP A 28 0.58 -20.41 10.93
C ASP A 28 2.01 -19.89 10.63
N SER A 29 2.71 -19.29 11.59
CA SER A 29 4.11 -18.88 11.40
C SER A 29 5.10 -20.03 11.25
N SER A 30 4.67 -21.28 11.53
CA SER A 30 5.49 -22.50 11.40
C SER A 30 5.45 -23.17 10.02
N LYS A 31 4.55 -22.75 9.12
CA LYS A 31 4.49 -23.31 7.76
C LYS A 31 5.72 -22.85 6.97
N PRO A 32 6.30 -23.67 6.09
CA PRO A 32 7.38 -23.20 5.22
C PRO A 32 6.98 -21.92 4.48
N LEU A 33 7.91 -20.98 4.33
CA LEU A 33 7.68 -19.82 3.48
C LEU A 33 7.64 -20.29 2.01
N PRO A 34 6.77 -19.68 1.17
CA PRO A 34 6.74 -19.99 -0.26
C PRO A 34 8.05 -19.58 -0.95
N ASP A 35 8.25 -20.04 -2.19
CA ASP A 35 9.39 -19.59 -3.00
C ASP A 35 9.23 -18.11 -3.40
N ALA A 36 10.30 -17.34 -3.23
CA ALA A 36 10.27 -15.89 -3.46
C ALA A 36 10.06 -15.53 -4.94
N ALA A 37 10.71 -16.26 -5.85
CA ALA A 37 10.64 -15.97 -7.28
C ALA A 37 9.24 -16.25 -7.83
N THR A 38 8.65 -17.38 -7.41
CA THR A 38 7.27 -17.75 -7.76
C THR A 38 6.28 -16.73 -7.24
N LEU A 39 6.39 -16.35 -5.96
CA LEU A 39 5.47 -15.39 -5.34
C LEU A 39 5.55 -13.99 -5.99
N LEU A 40 6.76 -13.51 -6.31
CA LEU A 40 6.95 -12.25 -7.03
C LEU A 40 6.36 -12.28 -8.44
N LYS A 41 6.52 -13.41 -9.15
CA LYS A 41 5.96 -13.59 -10.49
C LYS A 41 4.43 -13.55 -10.47
N GLU A 42 3.81 -14.31 -9.57
CA GLU A 42 2.35 -14.33 -9.42
C GLU A 42 1.81 -12.95 -9.01
N SER A 43 2.46 -12.29 -8.05
CA SER A 43 2.08 -10.95 -7.62
C SER A 43 2.24 -9.90 -8.73
N SER A 44 3.30 -10.02 -9.53
CA SER A 44 3.50 -9.20 -10.72
C SER A 44 2.36 -9.38 -11.72
N GLU A 45 2.00 -10.62 -12.06
CA GLU A 45 0.91 -10.93 -12.98
C GLU A 45 -0.43 -10.38 -12.48
N THR A 46 -0.76 -10.59 -11.19
CA THR A 46 -1.96 -10.04 -10.56
C THR A 46 -1.99 -8.52 -10.59
N THR A 47 -0.87 -7.87 -10.28
CA THR A 47 -0.75 -6.40 -10.26
C THR A 47 -0.90 -5.80 -11.67
N LYS A 48 -0.29 -6.43 -12.69
CA LYS A 48 -0.39 -5.99 -14.10
C LYS A 48 -1.82 -6.07 -14.66
N ALA A 49 -2.67 -6.90 -14.09
CA ALA A 49 -4.07 -7.03 -14.50
C ALA A 49 -4.97 -5.91 -13.94
N GLN A 50 -4.50 -5.13 -12.96
CA GLN A 50 -5.30 -4.10 -12.29
C GLN A 50 -5.33 -2.80 -13.08
N SER A 51 -6.47 -2.11 -13.02
CA SER A 51 -6.64 -0.78 -13.63
C SER A 51 -6.97 0.32 -12.63
N SER A 52 -7.02 0.00 -11.34
CA SER A 52 -7.27 0.94 -10.26
C SER A 52 -6.78 0.39 -8.92
N MET A 53 -6.51 1.29 -7.99
CA MET A 53 -6.16 0.98 -6.60
C MET A 53 -6.40 2.19 -5.70
N HIS A 54 -6.50 1.94 -4.40
CA HIS A 54 -6.18 2.91 -3.38
C HIS A 54 -4.70 2.83 -3.03
N LEU A 55 -4.04 3.98 -2.94
CA LEU A 55 -2.62 4.10 -2.68
C LEU A 55 -2.39 4.99 -1.46
N LYS A 56 -1.54 4.51 -0.56
CA LYS A 56 -0.86 5.34 0.44
C LYS A 56 0.65 5.31 0.19
N LEU A 57 1.24 6.47 0.01
CA LEU A 57 2.67 6.68 -0.16
C LEU A 57 3.23 7.43 1.04
N SER A 58 4.42 7.03 1.50
CA SER A 58 5.19 7.75 2.50
C SER A 58 6.67 7.76 2.15
N VAL A 59 7.31 8.92 2.34
CA VAL A 59 8.74 9.10 2.18
C VAL A 59 9.39 9.23 3.55
N GLN A 60 10.38 8.40 3.82
CA GLN A 60 11.26 8.55 4.97
C GLN A 60 12.56 9.22 4.53
N GLY A 61 13.06 10.15 5.35
CA GLY A 61 14.26 10.92 5.03
C GLY A 61 13.96 12.07 4.07
N GLN A 62 14.90 12.39 3.17
CA GLN A 62 14.75 13.46 2.19
C GLN A 62 15.22 12.99 0.82
N ILE A 63 14.30 13.05 -0.15
CA ILE A 63 14.58 12.80 -1.56
C ILE A 63 14.33 14.12 -2.29
N LYS A 64 15.41 14.80 -2.68
CA LYS A 64 15.39 16.20 -3.13
C LYS A 64 14.38 16.46 -4.26
N GLU A 65 14.33 15.57 -5.24
CA GLU A 65 13.49 15.69 -6.43
C GLU A 65 12.08 15.11 -6.21
N LEU A 66 11.74 14.66 -5.00
CA LEU A 66 10.43 14.14 -4.63
C LEU A 66 9.90 14.89 -3.40
N PRO A 67 9.29 16.08 -3.58
CA PRO A 67 8.83 16.94 -2.49
C PRO A 67 7.51 16.46 -1.84
N ILE A 68 7.35 15.15 -1.66
CA ILE A 68 6.19 14.51 -1.02
C ILE A 68 6.66 13.87 0.28
N GLU A 69 5.96 14.12 1.38
CA GLU A 69 6.16 13.40 2.64
C GLU A 69 5.19 12.22 2.73
N THR A 70 3.92 12.46 2.47
CA THR A 70 2.87 11.44 2.42
C THR A 70 1.86 11.78 1.33
N LEU A 71 1.27 10.78 0.73
CA LEU A 71 0.14 10.92 -0.20
C LEU A 71 -0.84 9.79 0.05
N GLU A 72 -2.13 10.06 0.01
CA GLU A 72 -3.18 9.05 0.11
C GLU A 72 -4.28 9.38 -0.89
N GLY A 73 -4.66 8.43 -1.73
CA GLY A 73 -5.61 8.68 -2.80
C GLY A 73 -5.94 7.47 -3.65
N ASP A 74 -6.89 7.68 -4.56
CA ASP A 74 -7.32 6.68 -5.53
C ASP A 74 -6.71 6.98 -6.89
N VAL A 75 -6.32 5.93 -7.61
CA VAL A 75 -5.74 6.00 -8.95
C VAL A 75 -6.49 5.06 -9.87
N THR A 76 -6.70 5.47 -11.11
CA THR A 76 -7.20 4.59 -12.17
C THR A 76 -6.64 4.94 -13.55
N ASN A 77 -6.50 3.91 -14.40
CA ASN A 77 -6.19 4.05 -15.83
C ASN A 77 -7.41 3.76 -16.73
N LYS A 78 -8.56 3.37 -16.17
CA LYS A 78 -9.76 3.01 -16.95
C LYS A 78 -11.02 3.60 -16.32
N PRO A 79 -11.94 4.19 -17.13
CA PRO A 79 -11.89 4.34 -18.58
C PRO A 79 -10.89 5.40 -19.07
N ALA A 80 -10.38 6.24 -18.17
CA ALA A 80 -9.35 7.24 -18.45
C ALA A 80 -8.36 7.30 -17.27
N VAL A 81 -7.19 7.89 -17.51
CA VAL A 81 -6.21 8.17 -16.45
C VAL A 81 -6.79 9.23 -15.53
N ALA A 82 -6.93 8.90 -14.26
CA ALA A 82 -7.38 9.83 -13.25
C ALA A 82 -6.85 9.45 -11.86
N ALA A 83 -6.70 10.46 -11.00
CA ALA A 83 -6.39 10.25 -9.60
C ALA A 83 -6.98 11.36 -8.73
N GLN A 84 -7.23 11.07 -7.46
CA GLN A 84 -7.61 12.10 -6.49
C GLN A 84 -7.19 11.69 -5.10
N GLY A 85 -6.89 12.67 -4.25
CA GLY A 85 -6.53 12.39 -2.87
C GLY A 85 -5.97 13.60 -2.15
N THR A 86 -5.19 13.32 -1.12
CA THR A 86 -4.53 14.34 -0.30
C THR A 86 -3.05 14.05 -0.18
N ALA A 87 -2.24 15.09 -0.07
CA ALA A 87 -0.81 14.96 0.14
C ALA A 87 -0.29 15.94 1.20
N ASN A 88 0.74 15.51 1.92
CA ASN A 88 1.62 16.39 2.67
C ASN A 88 2.88 16.58 1.82
N ILE A 89 3.21 17.83 1.49
CA ILE A 89 4.25 18.17 0.53
C ILE A 89 5.17 19.26 1.07
N ILE A 90 6.35 19.37 0.46
CA ILE A 90 7.27 20.49 0.67
C ILE A 90 7.16 21.41 -0.54
N PHE A 91 6.50 22.56 -0.40
CA PHE A 91 6.31 23.53 -1.47
C PHE A 91 7.10 24.80 -1.16
N LEU A 92 8.05 25.16 -2.02
CA LEU A 92 8.93 26.33 -1.84
C LEU A 92 9.62 26.37 -0.46
N GLY A 93 10.03 25.20 0.04
CA GLY A 93 10.67 25.05 1.35
C GLY A 93 9.71 25.09 2.55
N GLN A 94 8.40 25.26 2.32
CA GLN A 94 7.37 25.21 3.36
C GLN A 94 6.67 23.87 3.35
N ARG A 95 6.42 23.31 4.53
CA ARG A 95 5.62 22.11 4.69
C ARG A 95 4.14 22.47 4.61
N LEU A 96 3.43 21.89 3.64
CA LEU A 96 1.98 22.01 3.50
C LEU A 96 1.34 20.65 3.82
N GLN A 97 0.27 20.67 4.60
CA GLN A 97 -0.43 19.45 5.02
C GLN A 97 -1.84 19.42 4.46
N GLY A 98 -2.31 18.22 4.10
CA GLY A 98 -3.66 18.00 3.60
C GLY A 98 -3.97 18.78 2.33
N VAL A 99 -3.00 18.90 1.42
CA VAL A 99 -3.19 19.50 0.10
C VAL A 99 -4.01 18.53 -0.74
N ASP A 100 -5.22 18.91 -1.12
CA ASP A 100 -6.04 18.12 -2.04
C ASP A 100 -5.41 18.16 -3.44
N PHE A 101 -5.43 17.04 -4.14
CA PHE A 101 -5.05 16.97 -5.55
C PHE A 101 -6.07 16.18 -6.36
N VAL A 102 -6.19 16.53 -7.64
CA VAL A 102 -6.96 15.81 -8.64
C VAL A 102 -6.15 15.76 -9.93
N VAL A 103 -6.03 14.58 -10.53
CA VAL A 103 -5.59 14.41 -11.93
C VAL A 103 -6.81 14.06 -12.75
N ALA A 104 -7.16 14.93 -13.69
CA ALA A 104 -8.29 14.74 -14.61
C ALA A 104 -7.98 15.42 -15.95
N ASP A 105 -8.47 14.85 -17.05
CA ASP A 105 -8.24 15.36 -18.41
C ASP A 105 -6.75 15.61 -18.75
N GLY A 106 -5.83 14.85 -18.12
CA GLY A 106 -4.38 14.98 -18.32
C GLY A 106 -3.70 16.08 -17.50
N ASN A 107 -4.45 16.89 -16.75
CA ASN A 107 -3.89 17.97 -15.93
C ASN A 107 -3.89 17.62 -14.44
N LEU A 108 -2.93 18.20 -13.70
CA LEU A 108 -2.91 18.21 -12.24
C LEU A 108 -3.62 19.47 -11.72
N PHE A 109 -4.59 19.27 -10.85
CA PHE A 109 -5.23 20.31 -10.06
C PHE A 109 -4.83 20.13 -8.60
N GLY A 110 -4.52 21.22 -7.91
CA GLY A 110 -4.17 21.19 -6.48
C GLY A 110 -4.86 22.30 -5.71
N ALA A 111 -5.23 22.02 -4.46
CA ALA A 111 -5.84 23.00 -3.56
C ALA A 111 -4.94 23.23 -2.34
N LEU A 112 -4.01 24.20 -2.44
CA LEU A 112 -3.14 24.59 -1.32
C LEU A 112 -3.95 25.21 -0.17
N THR A 113 -5.10 25.81 -0.52
CA THR A 113 -6.15 26.20 0.43
C THR A 113 -7.35 25.31 0.15
N LYS A 114 -7.87 24.65 1.19
CA LYS A 114 -8.95 23.66 1.08
C LYS A 114 -10.13 24.18 0.23
N GLY A 115 -10.48 23.41 -0.80
CA GLY A 115 -11.59 23.72 -1.71
C GLY A 115 -11.30 24.76 -2.80
N SER A 116 -10.11 25.37 -2.82
CA SER A 116 -9.69 26.33 -3.84
C SER A 116 -8.68 25.69 -4.78
N PHE A 117 -9.15 25.01 -5.82
CA PHE A 117 -8.29 24.34 -6.79
C PHE A 117 -7.64 25.33 -7.75
N GLN A 118 -6.41 25.02 -8.13
CA GLN A 118 -5.66 25.67 -9.19
C GLN A 118 -5.21 24.63 -10.20
N ASP A 119 -5.20 24.98 -11.49
CA ASP A 119 -4.64 24.15 -12.55
C ASP A 119 -3.12 24.33 -12.61
N PHE A 120 -2.37 23.26 -12.38
CA PHE A 120 -0.91 23.22 -12.43
C PHE A 120 -0.38 22.74 -13.79
N GLY A 121 -1.25 22.54 -14.78
CA GLY A 121 -0.90 22.11 -16.12
C GLY A 121 -0.81 20.58 -16.26
N PRO A 122 -0.15 20.09 -17.33
CA PRO A 122 -0.06 18.66 -17.61
C PRO A 122 0.53 17.87 -16.45
N ALA A 123 -0.18 16.85 -15.98
CA ALA A 123 0.28 16.01 -14.89
C ALA A 123 1.61 15.31 -15.22
N ALA A 124 1.82 14.92 -16.48
CA ALA A 124 3.03 14.26 -16.94
C ALA A 124 4.32 15.10 -16.80
N ASP A 125 4.21 16.44 -16.74
CA ASP A 125 5.35 17.32 -16.51
C ASP A 125 5.81 17.29 -15.03
N ILE A 126 4.96 16.78 -14.13
CA ILE A 126 5.22 16.64 -12.69
C ILE A 126 5.43 15.17 -12.34
N TYR A 127 4.40 14.36 -12.55
CA TYR A 127 4.41 12.90 -12.47
C TYR A 127 3.22 12.31 -13.23
N ASP A 128 3.48 11.45 -14.20
CA ASP A 128 2.44 10.68 -14.88
C ASP A 128 1.92 9.54 -13.99
N VAL A 129 0.79 9.77 -13.34
CA VAL A 129 0.16 8.81 -12.44
C VAL A 129 -0.24 7.50 -13.14
N SER A 130 -0.37 7.49 -14.47
CA SER A 130 -0.74 6.29 -15.22
C SER A 130 0.33 5.20 -15.14
N VAL A 131 1.59 5.59 -14.92
CA VAL A 131 2.72 4.68 -14.81
C VAL A 131 2.54 3.70 -13.65
N LEU A 132 1.90 4.10 -12.55
CA LEU A 132 1.73 3.25 -11.37
C LEU A 132 1.05 1.90 -11.69
N LEU A 133 0.06 1.95 -12.59
CA LEU A 133 -0.75 0.82 -13.03
C LEU A 133 -0.39 0.35 -14.45
N ASN A 134 0.71 0.85 -15.02
CA ASN A 134 1.17 0.42 -16.33
C ASN A 134 1.78 -1.01 -16.22
N PRO A 135 1.37 -1.98 -17.06
CA PRO A 135 1.84 -3.35 -16.95
C PRO A 135 3.33 -3.54 -17.28
N ASP A 136 3.92 -2.61 -18.04
CA ASP A 136 5.30 -2.70 -18.53
C ASP A 136 6.28 -1.84 -17.73
N THR A 137 5.80 -0.79 -17.07
CA THR A 137 6.65 0.18 -16.36
C THR A 137 6.28 0.41 -14.90
N GLY A 138 5.10 -0.04 -14.46
CA GLY A 138 4.55 0.23 -13.13
C GLY A 138 4.92 -0.77 -12.04
N LEU A 139 4.08 -0.86 -11.01
CA LEU A 139 4.31 -1.70 -9.82
C LEU A 139 4.49 -3.18 -10.19
N GLY A 140 3.73 -3.68 -11.16
CA GLY A 140 3.91 -5.04 -11.67
C GLY A 140 5.29 -5.27 -12.29
N ASN A 141 5.84 -4.27 -12.99
CA ASN A 141 7.20 -4.33 -13.54
C ASN A 141 8.26 -4.27 -12.43
N VAL A 142 8.05 -3.48 -11.38
CA VAL A 142 8.94 -3.46 -10.20
C VAL A 142 9.07 -4.87 -9.60
N LEU A 143 7.94 -5.55 -9.35
CA LEU A 143 7.91 -6.92 -8.81
C LEU A 143 8.63 -7.93 -9.70
N ALA A 144 8.48 -7.80 -11.03
CA ALA A 144 9.12 -8.70 -12.00
C ALA A 144 10.65 -8.52 -12.08
N ASN A 145 11.19 -7.42 -11.55
CA ASN A 145 12.60 -7.05 -11.69
C ASN A 145 13.36 -7.08 -10.35
N PHE A 146 12.90 -7.90 -9.40
CA PHE A 146 13.68 -8.25 -8.22
C PHE A 146 14.77 -9.26 -8.57
N SER A 147 15.99 -9.01 -8.10
CA SER A 147 17.10 -9.97 -8.03
C SER A 147 17.40 -10.34 -6.57
N ASP A 148 18.06 -11.47 -6.38
CA ASP A 148 18.47 -11.98 -5.06
C ASP A 148 17.30 -12.06 -4.07
N ALA A 149 16.10 -12.35 -4.60
CA ALA A 149 14.86 -12.33 -3.85
C ALA A 149 14.82 -13.45 -2.80
N LYS A 150 14.37 -13.11 -1.60
CA LYS A 150 14.21 -14.04 -0.48
C LYS A 150 12.94 -13.73 0.29
N THR A 151 12.15 -14.75 0.58
CA THR A 151 11.09 -14.67 1.58
C THR A 151 11.72 -14.59 2.96
N ASP A 152 11.48 -13.49 3.66
CA ASP A 152 12.13 -13.15 4.93
C ASP A 152 11.19 -13.29 6.14
N GLY A 153 9.88 -13.45 5.92
CA GLY A 153 8.96 -13.75 7.00
C GLY A 153 7.49 -13.57 6.63
N ARG A 154 6.63 -13.82 7.62
CA ARG A 154 5.21 -13.48 7.59
C ARG A 154 4.96 -12.23 8.41
N GLU A 155 4.09 -11.36 7.92
CA GLU A 155 3.71 -10.12 8.60
C GLU A 155 2.25 -9.80 8.30
N THR A 156 1.51 -9.31 9.30
CA THR A 156 0.13 -8.84 9.10
C THR A 156 0.14 -7.34 8.91
N LEU A 157 -0.25 -6.86 7.73
CA LEU A 157 -0.37 -5.43 7.41
C LEU A 157 -1.84 -5.07 7.22
N ASN A 158 -2.35 -4.12 8.00
CA ASN A 158 -3.75 -3.68 7.93
C ASN A 158 -4.79 -4.83 7.98
N GLY A 159 -4.50 -5.86 8.77
CA GLY A 159 -5.35 -7.06 8.89
C GLY A 159 -5.19 -8.09 7.75
N VAL A 160 -4.26 -7.87 6.82
CA VAL A 160 -3.95 -8.78 5.71
C VAL A 160 -2.69 -9.57 6.03
N GLU A 161 -2.75 -10.90 5.94
CA GLU A 161 -1.58 -11.76 6.09
C GLU A 161 -0.71 -11.70 4.82
N THR A 162 0.57 -11.38 5.01
CA THR A 162 1.51 -11.18 3.92
C THR A 162 2.80 -11.97 4.13
N ILE A 163 3.42 -12.35 3.02
CA ILE A 163 4.81 -12.78 2.98
C ILE A 163 5.67 -11.57 2.63
N ARG A 164 6.69 -11.31 3.45
CA ARG A 164 7.71 -10.30 3.20
C ARG A 164 8.79 -10.89 2.30
N VAL A 165 9.03 -10.27 1.15
CA VAL A 165 10.09 -10.60 0.20
C VAL A 165 11.08 -9.46 0.12
N THR A 166 12.35 -9.73 0.38
CA THR A 166 13.47 -8.77 0.25
C THR A 166 14.29 -9.10 -1.00
N GLY A 167 14.90 -8.09 -1.61
CA GLY A 167 15.86 -8.28 -2.71
C GLY A 167 16.36 -6.94 -3.24
N ASN A 168 16.82 -6.90 -4.49
CA ASN A 168 17.21 -5.67 -5.17
C ASN A 168 16.36 -5.49 -6.43
N VAL A 169 15.83 -4.28 -6.66
CA VAL A 169 15.11 -3.94 -7.88
C VAL A 169 16.09 -3.32 -8.87
N THR A 170 16.02 -3.70 -10.15
CA THR A 170 16.89 -3.11 -11.17
C THR A 170 16.71 -1.58 -11.25
N ALA A 171 17.82 -0.87 -11.51
CA ALA A 171 17.79 0.59 -11.67
C ALA A 171 16.79 1.05 -12.75
N ASP A 172 16.70 0.30 -13.86
CA ASP A 172 15.75 0.58 -14.95
C ASP A 172 14.29 0.50 -14.47
N ALA A 173 13.91 -0.56 -13.75
CA ALA A 173 12.55 -0.70 -13.24
C ALA A 173 12.21 0.39 -12.20
N VAL A 174 13.17 0.76 -11.35
CA VAL A 174 13.02 1.86 -10.38
C VAL A 174 12.82 3.19 -11.10
N ASN A 175 13.67 3.52 -12.07
CA ASN A 175 13.60 4.80 -12.76
C ASN A 175 12.38 4.93 -13.68
N LYS A 176 11.81 3.81 -14.14
CA LYS A 176 10.55 3.80 -14.89
C LYS A 176 9.36 4.24 -14.03
N ILE A 177 9.29 3.81 -12.77
CA ILE A 177 8.18 4.16 -11.87
C ILE A 177 8.43 5.45 -11.08
N ALA A 178 9.68 5.72 -10.72
CA ALA A 178 10.09 6.84 -9.88
C ALA A 178 11.39 7.48 -10.44
N PRO A 179 11.30 8.17 -11.58
CA PRO A 179 12.46 8.77 -12.25
C PRO A 179 13.24 9.76 -11.35
N GLN A 180 12.57 10.36 -10.36
CA GLN A 180 13.16 11.26 -9.37
C GLN A 180 14.24 10.61 -8.51
N ILE A 181 14.27 9.27 -8.44
CA ILE A 181 15.31 8.53 -7.72
C ILE A 181 16.65 8.58 -8.47
N GLY A 182 16.63 8.55 -9.81
CA GLY A 182 17.85 8.56 -10.62
C GLY A 182 18.82 7.42 -10.29
N ALA A 183 18.29 6.21 -10.04
CA ALA A 183 19.07 5.04 -9.66
C ALA A 183 20.11 4.70 -10.74
N THR A 184 21.36 4.47 -10.33
CA THR A 184 22.47 4.06 -11.21
C THR A 184 22.93 2.63 -10.97
N ALA A 185 22.37 1.98 -9.94
CA ALA A 185 22.62 0.62 -9.53
C ALA A 185 21.33 0.00 -8.99
N PRO A 186 21.24 -1.34 -8.83
CA PRO A 186 20.09 -1.96 -8.20
C PRO A 186 19.79 -1.36 -6.83
N VAL A 187 18.50 -1.14 -6.55
CA VAL A 187 18.01 -0.50 -5.33
C VAL A 187 17.46 -1.56 -4.39
N PRO A 188 17.88 -1.62 -3.12
CA PRO A 188 17.28 -2.52 -2.15
C PRO A 188 15.77 -2.30 -2.06
N GLY A 189 15.02 -3.39 -2.14
CA GLY A 189 13.57 -3.39 -2.18
C GLY A 189 12.97 -4.42 -1.24
N THR A 190 11.77 -4.12 -0.74
CA THR A 190 10.94 -5.06 0.01
C THR A 190 9.52 -5.03 -0.54
N ALA A 191 8.95 -6.20 -0.80
CA ALA A 191 7.55 -6.38 -1.17
C ALA A 191 6.83 -7.18 -0.08
N TRP A 192 5.61 -6.79 0.25
CA TRP A 192 4.69 -7.55 1.08
C TRP A 192 3.54 -7.99 0.20
N ILE A 193 3.42 -9.30 0.04
CA ILE A 193 2.50 -9.92 -0.91
C ILE A 193 1.51 -10.76 -0.11
N ARG A 194 0.22 -10.69 -0.42
CA ARG A 194 -0.80 -11.54 0.23
C ARG A 194 -0.38 -13.00 0.18
N GLU A 195 -0.40 -13.65 1.34
CA GLU A 195 -0.06 -15.08 1.43
C GLU A 195 -1.13 -15.95 0.76
N ASP A 196 -2.38 -15.49 0.75
CA ASP A 196 -3.52 -16.20 0.18
C ASP A 196 -4.01 -15.59 -1.15
N GLY A 197 -5.01 -16.25 -1.75
CA GLY A 197 -5.75 -15.74 -2.89
C GLY A 197 -4.88 -15.51 -4.14
N ASN A 198 -4.99 -14.33 -4.72
CA ASN A 198 -4.31 -13.97 -5.98
C ASN A 198 -2.92 -13.37 -5.76
N HIS A 199 -2.35 -13.44 -4.54
CA HIS A 199 -1.02 -12.89 -4.24
C HIS A 199 -0.90 -11.39 -4.60
N GLU A 200 -1.92 -10.62 -4.27
CA GLU A 200 -1.93 -9.17 -4.49
C GLU A 200 -0.78 -8.49 -3.74
N LEU A 201 -0.18 -7.47 -4.37
CA LEU A 201 0.76 -6.59 -3.70
C LEU A 201 0.04 -5.78 -2.63
N VAL A 202 0.47 -5.88 -1.37
CA VAL A 202 -0.06 -5.09 -0.26
C VAL A 202 0.81 -3.87 0.01
N GLN A 203 2.13 -4.04 -0.07
CA GLN A 203 3.07 -2.94 0.12
C GLN A 203 4.36 -3.17 -0.66
N ALA A 204 4.94 -2.10 -1.19
CA ALA A 204 6.29 -2.07 -1.73
C ALA A 204 7.10 -0.98 -1.03
N LYS A 205 8.39 -1.23 -0.81
CA LYS A 205 9.34 -0.27 -0.26
C LYS A 205 10.62 -0.31 -1.09
N LEU A 206 11.13 0.87 -1.43
CA LEU A 206 12.43 1.07 -2.08
C LEU A 206 13.32 1.92 -1.18
N ASP A 207 14.57 1.52 -1.02
CA ASP A 207 15.58 2.19 -0.20
C ASP A 207 16.70 2.75 -1.10
N PRO A 208 16.47 3.89 -1.79
CA PRO A 208 17.42 4.41 -2.78
C PRO A 208 18.76 4.87 -2.20
N SER A 209 18.81 5.17 -0.90
CA SER A 209 20.05 5.52 -0.19
C SER A 209 19.89 5.33 1.33
N PRO A 210 20.99 5.25 2.09
CA PRO A 210 20.93 5.03 3.53
C PRO A 210 20.04 6.06 4.26
N GLY A 211 19.03 5.57 4.98
CA GLY A 211 18.09 6.40 5.74
C GLY A 211 16.96 7.03 4.92
N ASN A 212 16.94 6.82 3.60
CA ASN A 212 15.89 7.32 2.71
C ASN A 212 15.10 6.15 2.14
N SER A 213 13.77 6.22 2.22
CA SER A 213 12.91 5.20 1.60
C SER A 213 11.61 5.78 1.07
N ILE A 214 11.05 5.11 0.06
CA ILE A 214 9.71 5.35 -0.45
C ILE A 214 8.92 4.08 -0.18
N THR A 215 7.82 4.20 0.55
CA THR A 215 6.91 3.09 0.83
C THR A 215 5.56 3.37 0.21
N MET A 216 5.00 2.39 -0.48
CA MET A 216 3.70 2.42 -1.11
C MET A 216 2.86 1.26 -0.61
N THR A 217 1.81 1.54 0.15
CA THR A 217 0.79 0.56 0.55
C THR A 217 -0.36 0.63 -0.44
N CYS A 218 -0.70 -0.50 -1.04
CA CYS A 218 -1.72 -0.61 -2.07
C CYS A 218 -2.89 -1.45 -1.56
N THR A 219 -4.11 -0.93 -1.72
CA THR A 219 -5.35 -1.57 -1.25
C THR A 219 -6.45 -1.35 -2.29
N ASP A 220 -7.61 -2.00 -2.09
CA ASP A 220 -8.77 -1.88 -2.96
C ASP A 220 -8.47 -2.06 -4.47
N TRP A 221 -7.65 -3.05 -4.80
CA TRP A 221 -7.31 -3.35 -6.19
C TRP A 221 -8.56 -3.56 -7.04
N GLY A 222 -8.60 -2.91 -8.20
CA GLY A 222 -9.70 -3.05 -9.16
C GLY A 222 -10.99 -2.33 -8.76
N LYS A 223 -11.02 -1.55 -7.67
CA LYS A 223 -12.23 -0.80 -7.28
C LYS A 223 -12.64 0.20 -8.37
N SER A 224 -13.93 0.48 -8.48
CA SER A 224 -14.41 1.57 -9.34
C SER A 224 -13.95 2.91 -8.77
N VAL A 225 -13.22 3.68 -9.56
CA VAL A 225 -12.76 5.03 -9.23
C VAL A 225 -13.43 6.00 -10.20
N THR A 226 -14.04 7.05 -9.66
CA THR A 226 -14.61 8.15 -10.45
C THR A 226 -14.05 9.44 -9.91
N VAL A 227 -13.41 10.20 -10.79
CA VAL A 227 -12.79 11.48 -10.46
C VAL A 227 -13.51 12.55 -11.27
N THR A 228 -13.88 13.64 -10.59
CA THR A 228 -14.51 14.80 -11.24
C THR A 228 -13.48 15.91 -11.34
N LYS A 229 -13.34 16.50 -12.53
CA LYS A 229 -12.51 17.68 -12.73
C LYS A 229 -13.01 18.82 -11.81
N PRO A 230 -12.14 19.41 -10.98
CA PRO A 230 -12.54 20.48 -10.08
C PRO A 230 -12.78 21.78 -10.84
N THR A 231 -13.53 22.69 -10.20
CA THR A 231 -13.63 24.09 -10.65
C THR A 231 -12.40 24.86 -10.16
N VAL A 232 -11.82 25.68 -11.04
CA VAL A 232 -10.64 26.54 -10.76
C VAL A 232 -10.98 28.02 -10.92
#